data_AF-J2FXT7-F1
#
_entry.id   AF-J2FXT7-F1
#
_cell.length_a   1.000
_cell.length_b   1.000
_cell.length_c   1.000
_cell.angle_alpha   90.00
_cell.angle_beta   90.00
_cell.angle_gamma   90.00
#
_symmetry.space_group_name_H-M   'P 1'
#
loop_
_entity.id
_entity.type
_entity.pdbx_description
1 polymer ?
#
loop_
_entity_poly.entity_id
_entity_poly.type
_entity_poly.pdbx_seq_one_letter_code
_entity_poly.pdbx_strand_id
1 'polypeptide(L)'
;MMPSTLTTVLGTAAILLFQAIVVGGSIYIICRFAKRRSAGGTQEPIRTDAEGGKVIPVLAAFAGVRGLPWWFALASNNANPSLVIFASGIRYRMIRRHERRFDDIARIEVRTVWKTVNIEMQFRGELLTFAVNVGTTAAAGAALALFPPAVDMSERAKAILSGSNAENPDRSVT
;
A
#
# COMPACT_ATOMS: atom_id res chain seq x y z
N MET A 1 -52.47 -27.26 -25.11
CA MET A 1 -51.32 -27.66 -25.94
C MET A 1 -50.26 -26.57 -25.86
N MET A 2 -49.00 -26.97 -25.67
CA MET A 2 -47.94 -26.23 -24.96
C MET A 2 -47.39 -24.98 -25.65
N PRO A 3 -47.45 -23.79 -24.99
CA PRO A 3 -46.55 -22.67 -25.25
C PRO A 3 -45.64 -22.46 -24.02
N SER A 4 -44.90 -23.49 -23.60
CA SER A 4 -44.12 -23.44 -22.35
C SER A 4 -42.61 -23.45 -22.59
N THR A 5 -42.12 -24.13 -23.63
CA THR A 5 -40.68 -24.30 -23.84
C THR A 5 -40.01 -23.04 -24.39
N LEU A 6 -40.61 -22.37 -25.38
CA LEU A 6 -40.02 -21.17 -26.00
C LEU A 6 -39.95 -19.98 -25.02
N THR A 7 -41.03 -19.76 -24.26
CA THR A 7 -41.13 -18.71 -23.23
C THR A 7 -40.18 -18.96 -22.07
N THR A 8 -40.03 -20.21 -21.62
CA THR A 8 -39.03 -20.56 -20.59
C THR A 8 -37.59 -20.37 -21.10
N VAL A 9 -37.29 -20.76 -22.33
CA VAL A 9 -35.95 -20.57 -22.91
C VAL A 9 -35.62 -19.09 -23.08
N LEU A 10 -36.54 -18.29 -23.60
CA LEU A 10 -36.35 -16.84 -23.77
C LEU A 10 -36.21 -16.13 -22.41
N GLY A 11 -37.02 -16.50 -21.41
CA GLY A 11 -36.91 -15.95 -20.07
C GLY A 11 -35.58 -16.27 -19.39
N THR A 12 -35.11 -17.52 -19.53
CA THR A 12 -33.82 -17.96 -18.96
C THR A 12 -32.65 -17.23 -19.64
N ALA A 13 -32.68 -17.09 -20.97
CA ALA A 13 -31.67 -16.36 -21.70
C ALA A 13 -31.61 -14.88 -21.30
N ALA A 14 -32.76 -14.23 -21.09
CA ALA A 14 -32.83 -12.84 -20.65
C ALA A 14 -32.25 -12.65 -19.23
N ILE A 15 -32.50 -13.59 -18.31
CA ILE A 15 -31.95 -13.54 -16.95
C ILE A 15 -30.42 -13.70 -16.98
N LEU A 16 -29.90 -14.65 -17.76
CA LEU A 16 -28.45 -14.86 -17.87
C LEU A 16 -27.75 -13.64 -18.49
N LEU A 17 -28.35 -13.04 -19.52
CA LEU A 17 -27.84 -11.81 -20.12
C LEU A 17 -27.83 -10.66 -19.12
N PHE A 18 -28.90 -10.49 -18.35
CA PHE A 18 -28.97 -9.46 -17.31
C PHE A 18 -27.91 -9.68 -16.22
N GLN A 19 -27.73 -10.91 -15.75
CA GLN A 19 -26.69 -11.25 -14.78
C GLN A 19 -25.28 -10.97 -15.32
N ALA A 20 -25.01 -11.32 -16.59
CA ALA A 20 -23.73 -11.04 -17.22
C ALA A 20 -23.45 -9.53 -17.31
N ILE A 21 -24.46 -8.71 -17.64
CA ILE A 21 -24.35 -7.25 -17.68
C ILE A 21 -24.11 -6.69 -16.28
N VAL A 22 -24.85 -7.15 -15.27
CA VAL A 22 -24.68 -6.66 -13.88
C VAL A 22 -23.31 -7.02 -13.33
N VAL A 23 -22.87 -8.27 -13.50
CA VAL A 23 -21.55 -8.73 -13.03
C VAL A 23 -20.43 -8.04 -13.82
N GLY A 24 -20.52 -8.01 -15.15
CA GLY A 24 -19.52 -7.35 -16.00
C GLY A 24 -19.43 -5.84 -15.74
N GLY A 25 -20.58 -5.17 -15.60
CA GLY A 25 -20.67 -3.75 -15.25
C GLY A 25 -20.10 -3.45 -13.86
N SER A 26 -20.39 -4.30 -12.87
CA SER A 26 -19.84 -4.17 -11.52
C SER A 26 -18.33 -4.33 -11.50
N ILE A 27 -17.80 -5.35 -12.19
CA ILE A 27 -16.35 -5.56 -12.35
C ILE A 27 -15.72 -4.36 -13.06
N TYR A 28 -16.33 -3.86 -14.14
CA TYR A 28 -15.84 -2.69 -14.87
C TYR A 28 -15.76 -1.45 -13.97
N ILE A 29 -16.81 -1.17 -13.19
CA ILE A 29 -16.86 -0.03 -12.27
C ILE A 29 -15.78 -0.16 -11.19
N ILE A 30 -15.64 -1.33 -10.56
CA ILE A 30 -14.61 -1.61 -9.55
C ILE A 30 -13.22 -1.39 -10.14
N CYS A 31 -12.93 -1.97 -11.30
CA CYS A 31 -11.67 -1.82 -12.01
C CYS A 31 -11.40 -0.36 -12.41
N ARG A 32 -12.43 0.39 -12.82
CA ARG A 32 -12.31 1.81 -13.19
C ARG A 32 -11.98 2.68 -11.99
N PHE A 33 -12.62 2.47 -10.85
CA PHE A 33 -12.31 3.20 -9.62
C PHE A 33 -10.93 2.82 -9.05
N ALA A 34 -10.53 1.55 -9.14
CA ALA A 34 -9.19 1.11 -8.76
C ALA A 34 -8.12 1.77 -9.66
N LYS A 35 -8.33 1.81 -10.98
CA LYS A 35 -7.41 2.46 -11.92
C LYS A 35 -7.31 3.97 -11.71
N ARG A 36 -8.41 4.66 -11.35
CA ARG A 36 -8.39 6.11 -11.08
C ARG A 36 -7.62 6.50 -9.83
N ARG A 37 -7.50 5.61 -8.83
CA ARG A 37 -6.68 5.85 -7.63
C ARG A 37 -5.21 5.50 -7.84
N SER A 38 -4.89 4.50 -8.68
CA SER A 38 -3.51 4.13 -9.01
C SER A 38 -2.88 4.97 -10.13
N ALA A 39 -3.66 5.61 -11.00
CA ALA A 39 -3.15 6.40 -12.11
C ALA A 39 -2.70 7.79 -11.63
N GLY A 40 -1.47 7.87 -11.16
CA GLY A 40 -0.63 9.06 -11.34
C GLY A 40 -0.99 10.29 -10.50
N GLY A 41 -1.29 10.11 -9.23
CA GLY A 41 -1.37 11.24 -8.31
C GLY A 41 0.01 11.85 -8.10
N THR A 42 0.15 13.15 -8.40
CA THR A 42 1.20 14.01 -7.85
C THR A 42 1.38 13.64 -6.38
N GLN A 43 2.61 13.31 -6.00
CA GLN A 43 2.91 12.89 -4.65
C GLN A 43 2.54 14.00 -3.68
N GLU A 44 1.51 13.76 -2.87
CA GLU A 44 1.11 14.73 -1.86
C GLU A 44 2.23 14.90 -0.83
N PRO A 45 2.38 16.10 -0.23
CA PRO A 45 3.31 16.26 0.88
C PRO A 45 2.86 15.42 2.08
N ILE A 46 3.82 14.98 2.91
CA ILE A 46 3.52 14.35 4.20
C ILE A 46 2.70 15.34 5.04
N ARG A 47 1.53 14.91 5.52
CA ARG A 47 0.63 15.72 6.35
C ARG A 47 0.67 15.25 7.79
N THR A 48 0.29 16.11 8.72
CA THR A 48 0.05 15.71 10.12
C THR A 48 -1.44 15.52 10.31
N ASP A 49 -1.87 14.39 10.87
CA ASP A 49 -3.26 14.14 11.22
C ASP A 49 -3.65 14.81 12.55
N ALA A 50 -4.94 14.72 12.91
CA ALA A 50 -5.48 15.31 14.13
C ALA A 50 -4.92 14.68 15.42
N GLU A 51 -4.35 13.48 15.33
CA GLU A 51 -3.75 12.73 16.45
C GLU A 51 -2.23 12.97 16.52
N GLY A 52 -1.67 13.85 15.69
CA GLY A 52 -0.24 14.15 15.63
C GLY A 52 0.60 13.17 14.81
N GLY A 53 -0.04 12.18 14.17
CA GLY A 53 0.60 11.22 13.28
C GLY A 53 0.96 11.82 11.92
N LYS A 54 2.10 11.43 11.37
CA LYS A 54 2.55 11.82 10.03
C LYS A 54 1.98 10.87 8.99
N VAL A 55 1.03 11.34 8.20
CA VAL A 55 0.37 10.59 7.13
C VAL A 55 1.27 10.53 5.92
N ILE A 56 1.67 9.31 5.55
CA ILE A 56 2.52 9.04 4.40
C ILE A 56 1.64 8.79 3.18
N PRO A 57 1.76 9.60 2.11
CA PRO A 57 1.06 9.33 0.86
C PRO A 57 1.61 8.05 0.24
N VAL A 58 0.73 7.05 0.14
CA VAL A 58 1.04 5.73 -0.40
C VAL A 58 0.14 5.43 -1.59
N LEU A 59 0.71 4.83 -2.63
CA LEU A 59 0.00 4.44 -3.86
C LEU A 59 -0.64 3.05 -3.73
N ALA A 60 -0.03 2.19 -2.92
CA ALA A 60 -0.41 0.80 -2.73
C ALA A 60 0.19 0.24 -1.43
N ALA A 61 -0.42 -0.82 -0.90
CA ALA A 61 0.10 -1.61 0.20
C ALA A 61 0.12 -3.10 -0.16
N PHE A 62 1.08 -3.86 0.37
CA PHE A 62 1.32 -5.27 0.05
C PHE A 62 1.70 -6.09 1.28
N ALA A 63 1.19 -7.31 1.36
CA ALA A 63 1.55 -8.30 2.38
C ALA A 63 2.55 -9.26 1.77
N GLY A 64 3.78 -9.26 2.25
CA GLY A 64 4.78 -10.23 1.85
C GLY A 64 4.91 -11.36 2.87
N VAL A 65 5.80 -12.30 2.57
CA VAL A 65 6.23 -13.32 3.52
C VAL A 65 7.74 -13.26 3.67
N ARG A 66 8.21 -13.17 4.90
CA ARG A 66 9.63 -13.10 5.26
C ARG A 66 10.34 -14.37 4.78
N GLY A 67 11.46 -14.19 4.07
CA GLY A 67 12.26 -15.29 3.52
C GLY A 67 11.78 -15.84 2.17
N LEU A 68 10.61 -15.43 1.68
CA LEU A 68 10.18 -15.71 0.31
C LEU A 68 10.68 -14.62 -0.66
N PRO A 69 10.77 -14.93 -1.96
CA PRO A 69 11.08 -13.92 -2.96
C PRO A 69 10.10 -12.75 -2.91
N TRP A 70 10.62 -11.54 -3.08
CA TRP A 70 9.84 -10.29 -2.99
C TRP A 70 8.67 -10.18 -3.98
N TRP A 71 8.69 -10.95 -5.08
CA TRP A 71 7.60 -11.00 -6.05
C TRP A 71 6.40 -11.81 -5.54
N PHE A 72 6.54 -12.51 -4.42
CA PHE A 72 5.48 -13.27 -3.77
C PHE A 72 4.74 -12.39 -2.75
N ALA A 73 3.67 -11.73 -3.19
CA ALA A 73 2.76 -10.99 -2.32
C ALA A 73 1.53 -11.83 -2.00
N LEU A 74 1.25 -12.03 -0.72
CA LEU A 74 0.06 -12.74 -0.22
C LEU A 74 -1.21 -11.90 -0.38
N ALA A 75 -1.08 -10.58 -0.28
CA ALA A 75 -2.19 -9.65 -0.48
C ALA A 75 -1.70 -8.30 -1.03
N SER A 76 -2.61 -7.57 -1.68
CA SER A 76 -2.40 -6.19 -2.10
C SER A 76 -3.64 -5.34 -1.81
N ASN A 77 -3.44 -4.06 -1.51
CA ASN A 77 -4.50 -3.07 -1.35
C ASN A 77 -4.11 -1.77 -2.06
N ASN A 78 -4.85 -1.47 -3.13
CA ASN A 78 -4.73 -0.23 -3.89
C ASN A 78 -5.99 0.64 -3.76
N ALA A 79 -7.00 0.18 -3.00
CA ALA A 79 -8.29 0.84 -2.88
C ALA A 79 -8.28 1.93 -1.80
N ASN A 80 -7.67 1.62 -0.66
CA ASN A 80 -7.50 2.54 0.47
C ASN A 80 -6.30 2.10 1.33
N PRO A 81 -5.07 2.09 0.80
CA PRO A 81 -3.87 1.86 1.60
C PRO A 81 -3.62 3.06 2.51
N SER A 82 -3.08 2.82 3.70
CA SER A 82 -2.65 3.91 4.59
C SER A 82 -1.42 3.53 5.39
N LEU A 83 -0.54 4.49 5.58
CA LEU A 83 0.55 4.43 6.55
C LEU A 83 0.59 5.78 7.28
N VAL A 84 0.55 5.72 8.61
CA VAL A 84 0.71 6.87 9.50
C VAL A 84 1.80 6.52 10.50
N ILE A 85 2.75 7.44 10.67
CA ILE A 85 3.88 7.27 11.60
C ILE A 85 3.65 8.21 12.78
N PHE A 86 3.57 7.63 13.98
CA PHE A 86 3.45 8.33 15.26
C PHE A 86 4.79 8.35 15.98
N ALA A 87 4.88 9.10 17.08
CA ALA A 87 6.07 9.14 17.92
C ALA A 87 6.42 7.78 18.57
N SER A 88 5.42 6.91 18.81
CA SER A 88 5.58 5.62 19.48
C SER A 88 5.56 4.40 18.54
N GLY A 89 5.21 4.61 17.26
CA GLY A 89 5.01 3.50 16.33
C GLY A 89 4.32 3.90 15.04
N ILE A 90 3.67 2.93 14.42
CA ILE A 90 2.99 3.08 13.14
C ILE A 90 1.54 2.58 13.22
N ARG A 91 0.67 3.21 12.44
CA ARG A 91 -0.65 2.72 12.10
C ARG A 91 -0.71 2.48 10.60
N TYR A 92 -1.12 1.31 10.18
CA TYR A 92 -1.21 0.98 8.77
C TYR A 92 -2.48 0.23 8.41
N ARG A 93 -2.85 0.27 7.13
CA ARG A 93 -4.00 -0.48 6.60
C ARG A 93 -3.59 -1.26 5.36
N MET A 94 -3.76 -2.57 5.46
CA MET A 94 -3.62 -3.48 4.34
C MET A 94 -5.00 -4.00 3.94
N ILE A 95 -5.54 -5.00 4.63
CA ILE A 95 -6.95 -5.38 4.53
C ILE A 95 -7.73 -4.73 5.67
N ARG A 96 -7.16 -4.83 6.88
CA ARG A 96 -7.64 -4.18 8.11
C ARG A 96 -6.62 -3.17 8.61
N ARG A 97 -7.05 -2.32 9.53
CA ARG A 97 -6.16 -1.41 10.27
C ARG A 97 -5.35 -2.21 11.29
N HIS A 98 -4.08 -1.85 11.43
CA HIS A 98 -3.13 -2.38 12.38
C HIS A 98 -2.38 -1.23 13.04
N GLU A 99 -1.96 -1.44 14.28
CA GLU A 99 -1.05 -0.56 15.00
C GLU A 99 0.12 -1.40 15.51
N ARG A 100 1.33 -0.87 15.40
CA ARG A 100 2.57 -1.51 15.84
C ARG A 100 3.48 -0.48 16.47
N ARG A 101 4.15 -0.87 17.55
CA ARG A 101 5.23 -0.06 18.14
C ARG A 101 6.48 -0.18 17.27
N PHE A 102 7.38 0.78 17.38
CA PHE A 102 8.69 0.66 16.72
C PHE A 102 9.48 -0.58 17.18
N ASP A 103 9.31 -0.97 18.45
CA ASP A 103 9.92 -2.18 19.01
C ASP A 103 9.45 -3.47 18.30
N ASP A 104 8.26 -3.46 17.73
CA ASP A 104 7.72 -4.60 16.95
C ASP A 104 8.36 -4.69 15.56
N ILE A 105 9.03 -3.64 15.09
CA ILE A 105 9.68 -3.62 13.79
C ILE A 105 11.08 -4.23 13.93
N ALA A 106 11.29 -5.36 13.24
CA ALA A 106 12.57 -6.02 13.19
C ALA A 106 13.53 -5.29 12.24
N ARG A 107 13.04 -4.89 11.07
CA ARG A 107 13.85 -4.25 10.02
C ARG A 107 12.99 -3.49 9.03
N ILE A 108 13.50 -2.36 8.53
CA ILE A 108 12.94 -1.63 7.39
C ILE A 108 13.86 -1.79 6.18
N GLU A 109 13.28 -2.16 5.05
CA GLU A 109 13.98 -2.25 3.78
C GLU A 109 13.33 -1.35 2.73
N VAL A 110 14.13 -0.76 1.85
CA VAL A 110 13.60 -0.10 0.65
C VAL A 110 13.90 -0.96 -0.56
N ARG A 111 12.88 -1.23 -1.37
CA ARG A 111 13.01 -1.91 -2.65
C ARG A 111 12.59 -0.98 -3.79
N THR A 112 13.38 -0.97 -4.85
CA THR A 112 13.02 -0.28 -6.09
C THR A 112 12.92 -1.31 -7.19
N VAL A 113 11.73 -1.48 -7.74
CA VAL A 113 11.49 -2.40 -8.85
C VAL A 113 10.80 -1.65 -9.96
N TRP A 114 11.46 -1.59 -11.10
CA TRP A 114 11.05 -0.85 -12.30
C TRP A 114 10.81 0.63 -12.02
N LYS A 115 9.56 0.99 -11.69
CA LYS A 115 9.11 2.37 -11.39
C LYS A 115 8.42 2.49 -10.03
N THR A 116 8.52 1.47 -9.18
CA THR A 116 7.93 1.47 -7.85
C THR A 116 9.01 1.57 -6.80
N VAL A 117 8.78 2.41 -5.80
CA VAL A 117 9.64 2.53 -4.62
C VAL A 117 8.82 2.07 -3.43
N ASN A 118 9.19 0.92 -2.89
CA ASN A 118 8.47 0.28 -1.81
C ASN A 118 9.28 0.34 -0.52
N ILE A 119 8.64 0.76 0.58
CA ILE A 119 9.17 0.60 1.93
C ILE A 119 8.55 -0.67 2.50
N GLU A 120 9.38 -1.65 2.82
CA GLU A 120 8.98 -2.92 3.44
C GLU A 120 9.39 -2.94 4.91
N MET A 121 8.48 -3.37 5.76
CA MET A 121 8.65 -3.52 7.20
C MET A 121 8.52 -5.00 7.54
N GLN A 122 9.55 -5.53 8.19
CA GLN A 122 9.55 -6.86 8.78
C GLN A 122 9.25 -6.71 10.27
N PHE A 123 8.32 -7.50 10.79
CA PHE A 123 7.95 -7.46 12.21
C PHE A 123 8.64 -8.59 12.99
N ARG A 124 8.97 -8.33 14.26
CA ARG A 124 9.60 -9.31 15.15
C ARG A 124 8.62 -10.44 15.44
N GLY A 125 9.10 -11.67 15.32
CA GLY A 125 8.29 -12.87 15.59
C GLY A 125 7.21 -13.17 14.53
N GLU A 126 7.10 -12.38 13.46
CA GLU A 126 6.09 -12.58 12.43
C GLU A 126 6.69 -13.05 11.10
N LEU A 127 5.93 -13.88 10.39
CA LEU A 127 6.26 -14.30 9.04
C LEU A 127 5.78 -13.31 8.00
N LEU A 128 4.71 -12.57 8.28
CA LEU A 128 4.15 -11.60 7.33
C LEU A 128 4.92 -10.28 7.37
N THR A 129 5.16 -9.71 6.20
CA THR A 129 5.74 -8.38 6.06
C THR A 129 4.69 -7.40 5.54
N PHE A 130 4.91 -6.12 5.82
CA PHE A 130 4.08 -5.05 5.29
C PHE A 130 4.91 -4.15 4.40
N ALA A 131 4.52 -3.97 3.14
CA ALA A 131 5.17 -3.06 2.23
C ALA A 131 4.22 -2.00 1.71
N VAL A 132 4.71 -0.79 1.50
CA VAL A 132 3.95 0.31 0.87
C VAL A 132 4.72 0.89 -0.29
N ASN A 133 4.01 1.18 -1.38
CA ASN A 133 4.56 1.94 -2.49
C ASN A 133 4.42 3.43 -2.21
N VAL A 134 5.55 4.14 -2.13
CA VAL A 134 5.63 5.58 -1.90
C VAL A 134 5.99 6.35 -3.17
N GLY A 135 5.98 5.73 -4.34
CA GLY A 135 6.17 6.38 -5.64
C GLY A 135 7.62 6.75 -5.96
N THR A 136 8.28 7.55 -5.13
CA THR A 136 9.62 8.10 -5.39
C THR A 136 10.63 7.81 -4.28
N THR A 137 11.92 7.89 -4.61
CA THR A 137 13.01 7.75 -3.63
C THR A 137 13.06 8.94 -2.67
N ALA A 138 12.74 10.15 -3.13
CA ALA A 138 12.69 11.34 -2.28
C ALA A 138 11.63 11.19 -1.18
N ALA A 139 10.44 10.72 -1.53
CA ALA A 139 9.41 10.46 -0.53
C ALA A 139 9.70 9.26 0.36
N ALA A 140 10.39 8.25 -0.16
CA ALA A 140 10.91 7.18 0.68
C ALA A 140 11.86 7.75 1.75
N GLY A 141 12.81 8.61 1.37
CA GLY A 141 13.70 9.30 2.31
C GLY A 141 12.93 10.13 3.34
N ALA A 142 11.97 10.93 2.88
CA ALA A 142 11.13 11.75 3.76
C ALA A 142 10.32 10.91 4.77
N ALA A 143 9.82 9.74 4.37
CA ALA A 143 9.12 8.81 5.26
C ALA A 143 10.09 8.10 6.22
N LEU A 144 11.26 7.67 5.74
CA LEU A 144 12.29 7.03 6.56
C LEU A 144 12.82 7.94 7.66
N ALA A 145 12.92 9.25 7.39
CA ALA A 145 13.38 10.24 8.37
C ALA A 145 12.44 10.38 9.59
N LEU A 146 11.22 9.83 9.52
CA LEU A 146 10.26 9.84 10.62
C LEU A 146 10.41 8.64 11.57
N PHE A 147 11.19 7.62 11.19
CA PHE A 147 11.48 6.49 12.07
C PHE A 147 12.61 6.84 13.03
N PRO A 148 12.54 6.39 14.30
CA PRO A 148 13.60 6.65 15.25
C PRO A 148 14.88 5.89 14.86
N PRO A 149 16.07 6.39 15.22
CA PRO A 149 17.35 5.76 14.91
C PRO A 149 17.51 4.32 15.43
N ALA A 150 16.71 3.93 16.43
CA ALA A 150 16.72 2.60 17.03
C ALA A 150 16.14 1.50 16.11
N VAL A 151 15.36 1.87 15.08
CA VAL A 151 14.80 0.88 14.15
C VAL A 151 15.86 0.48 13.14
N ASP A 152 16.12 -0.83 13.04
CA ASP A 152 17.10 -1.34 12.06
C ASP A 152 16.63 -1.08 10.62
N MET A 153 17.57 -0.61 9.80
CA MET A 153 17.34 -0.26 8.41
C MET A 153 18.35 -0.98 7.53
N SER A 154 17.92 -1.46 6.36
CA SER A 154 18.86 -2.00 5.38
C SER A 154 19.80 -0.91 4.85
N GLU A 155 20.96 -1.31 4.34
CA GLU A 155 21.95 -0.38 3.77
C GLU A 155 21.36 0.50 2.67
N ARG A 156 20.43 -0.04 1.87
CA ARG A 156 19.71 0.73 0.86
C ARG A 156 18.77 1.78 1.46
N ALA A 157 18.07 1.44 2.55
CA ALA A 157 17.23 2.40 3.25
C ALA A 157 18.08 3.53 3.86
N LYS A 158 19.20 3.19 4.50
CA LYS A 158 20.19 4.16 5.01
C LYS A 158 20.73 5.06 3.90
N ALA A 159 21.11 4.51 2.75
CA ALA A 159 21.61 5.27 1.62
C ALA A 159 20.58 6.30 1.09
N ILE A 160 19.30 5.92 0.99
CA ILE A 160 18.22 6.81 0.58
C ILE A 160 17.98 7.91 1.62
N LEU A 161 17.99 7.55 2.91
CA LEU A 161 17.86 8.50 4.00
C LEU A 161 18.98 9.55 3.97
N SER A 162 20.24 9.10 3.85
CA SER A 162 21.40 9.99 3.75
C SER A 162 21.36 10.87 2.51
N GLY A 163 20.97 10.33 1.35
CA GLY A 163 20.79 11.11 0.12
C GLY A 163 19.71 12.18 0.24
N SER A 164 18.61 11.88 0.94
CA SER A 164 17.54 12.86 1.18
C SER A 164 17.96 13.99 2.14
N ASN A 165 18.82 13.70 3.11
CA ASN A 165 19.38 14.72 4.01
C ASN A 165 20.43 15.60 3.29
N ALA A 166 21.16 15.05 2.32
CA ALA A 166 22.09 15.83 1.51
C ALA A 166 21.37 16.80 0.55
N GLU A 167 20.17 16.47 0.09
CA GLU A 167 19.33 17.33 -0.77
C GLU A 167 18.58 18.42 0.04
N ASN A 168 18.47 18.27 1.36
CA ASN A 168 17.82 19.23 2.26
C ASN A 168 18.64 19.47 3.54
N PRO A 169 19.70 20.30 3.46
CA PRO A 169 20.68 20.50 4.54
C PRO A 169 20.12 21.20 5.78
N ASP A 170 18.90 21.74 5.75
CA ASP A 170 18.30 22.55 6.82
C ASP A 170 17.53 21.72 7.88
N ARG A 171 17.73 20.39 7.92
CA ARG A 171 17.07 19.48 8.88
C ARG A 171 17.98 18.85 9.92
N SER A 172 19.29 19.10 9.86
CA SER A 172 20.18 18.77 10.96
C SER A 172 20.06 19.84 12.04
N VAL A 173 19.63 19.43 13.24
CA VAL A 173 19.47 20.23 14.48
C VAL A 173 18.04 20.71 14.76
N THR A 174 17.30 19.88 15.51
CA THR A 174 16.51 20.27 16.68
C THR A 174 16.35 19.06 17.60
#